data_AF-A0A9D5AVQ0-F1
#
_entry.id   AF-A0A9D5AVQ0-F1
#
_cell.length_a   1.000
_cell.length_b   1.000
_cell.length_c   1.000
_cell.angle_alpha   90.00
_cell.angle_beta   90.00
_cell.angle_gamma   90.00
#
_symmetry.space_group_name_H-M   'P 1'
#
loop_
_entity.id
_entity.type
_entity.pdbx_description
1 polymer ?
#
loop_
_entity_poly.entity_id
_entity_poly.type
_entity_poly.pdbx_seq_one_letter_code
_entity_poly.pdbx_strand_id
1 'polypeptide(L)'
;MFFMSLRCALQLLKPDPEGKEFMERIIKRLHALSYHMRSHFWLDLKQLNDIYRFKTEEYSHTAVNKFNVIPDSLPDWIFDFMPHHGGYFIGNVSPARMDFRWFCLGNCIAILSCLATPEQSVAIMDLIESRWEELIGDMPVKVCYPALETHEWRIITGCDPKNTRWSYHNGGSWPVSSTM
;
A
#
# COMPACT_ATOMS: atom_id res chain seq x y z
N MET A 1 9.68 -3.59 -0.36
CA MET A 1 10.93 -4.37 -0.14
C MET A 1 11.14 -5.47 -1.17
N PHE A 2 10.30 -6.51 -1.25
CA PHE A 2 10.55 -7.66 -2.14
C PHE A 2 10.84 -7.29 -3.61
N PHE A 3 10.06 -6.38 -4.19
CA PHE A 3 10.28 -5.89 -5.55
C PHE A 3 11.66 -5.24 -5.74
N MET A 4 12.06 -4.38 -4.81
CA MET A 4 13.38 -3.72 -4.82
C MET A 4 14.50 -4.74 -4.72
N SER A 5 14.39 -5.71 -3.81
CA SER A 5 15.39 -6.78 -3.65
C SER A 5 15.57 -7.61 -4.93
N LEU A 6 14.48 -7.94 -5.62
CA LEU A 6 14.54 -8.64 -6.91
C LEU A 6 15.26 -7.82 -7.98
N ARG A 7 15.02 -6.50 -8.04
CA ARG A 7 15.72 -5.60 -8.96
C ARG A 7 17.22 -5.53 -8.65
N CYS A 8 17.58 -5.41 -7.38
CA CYS A 8 18.97 -5.40 -6.96
C CYS A 8 19.64 -6.76 -7.26
N ALA A 9 18.95 -7.88 -7.03
CA ALA A 9 19.47 -9.21 -7.33
C ALA A 9 19.82 -9.36 -8.82
N LEU A 10 19.01 -8.83 -9.73
CA LEU A 10 19.33 -8.84 -11.17
C LEU A 10 20.64 -8.12 -11.50
N GLN A 11 21.01 -7.08 -10.75
CA GLN A 11 22.25 -6.33 -10.98
C GLN A 11 23.48 -7.03 -10.37
N LEU A 12 23.27 -7.90 -9.38
CA LEU A 12 24.33 -8.57 -8.64
C LEU A 12 24.63 -9.98 -9.14
N LEU A 13 23.67 -10.63 -9.81
CA LEU A 13 23.84 -11.98 -10.33
C LEU A 13 24.83 -12.01 -11.50
N LYS A 14 25.69 -13.03 -11.50
CA LYS A 14 26.62 -13.28 -12.60
C LYS A 14 25.86 -13.91 -13.78
N PRO A 15 26.27 -13.65 -15.03
CA PRO A 15 25.60 -14.21 -16.21
C PRO A 15 26.12 -15.60 -16.60
N ASP A 16 26.38 -16.45 -15.61
CA ASP A 16 26.71 -17.87 -15.79
C ASP A 16 25.43 -18.70 -16.04
N PRO A 17 25.52 -19.98 -16.44
CA PRO A 17 24.34 -20.77 -16.81
C PRO A 17 23.28 -20.84 -15.70
N GLU A 18 23.70 -21.00 -14.44
CA GLU A 18 22.80 -21.01 -13.28
C GLU A 18 22.24 -19.61 -12.98
N GLY A 19 23.07 -18.57 -13.04
CA GLY A 19 22.63 -17.18 -12.89
C GLY A 19 21.61 -16.75 -13.94
N LYS A 20 21.73 -17.23 -15.19
CA LYS A 20 20.75 -16.98 -16.26
C LYS A 20 19.36 -17.56 -15.93
N GLU A 21 19.30 -18.79 -15.42
CA GLU A 21 18.02 -19.38 -15.00
C GLU A 21 17.36 -18.53 -13.90
N PHE A 22 18.13 -18.11 -12.90
CA PHE A 22 17.61 -17.24 -11.84
C PHE A 22 17.15 -15.87 -12.37
N MET A 23 17.92 -15.25 -13.26
CA MET A 23 17.56 -13.99 -13.87
C MET A 23 16.22 -14.07 -14.62
N GLU A 24 15.99 -15.12 -15.40
CA GLU A 24 14.72 -15.34 -16.10
C GLU A 24 13.53 -15.46 -15.13
N ARG A 25 13.70 -16.22 -14.05
CA ARG A 25 12.68 -16.39 -13.01
C ARG A 25 12.39 -15.07 -12.28
N ILE A 26 13.42 -14.28 -12.00
CA ILE A 26 13.30 -12.96 -11.38
C ILE A 26 12.55 -12.01 -12.30
N ILE A 27 12.91 -11.92 -13.59
CA ILE A 27 12.22 -11.06 -14.57
C ILE A 27 10.74 -11.41 -14.66
N LYS A 28 10.41 -12.71 -14.77
CA LYS A 28 9.01 -13.17 -14.80
C LYS A 28 8.26 -12.76 -13.54
N ARG A 29 8.88 -12.86 -12.36
CA ARG A 29 8.28 -12.43 -11.09
C ARG A 29 8.12 -10.91 -11.01
N LEU A 30 9.09 -10.14 -11.47
CA LEU A 30 9.04 -8.67 -11.50
C LEU A 30 7.88 -8.17 -12.36
N HIS A 31 7.65 -8.77 -13.54
CA HIS A 31 6.51 -8.43 -14.39
C HIS A 31 5.17 -8.72 -13.69
N ALA A 32 5.01 -9.93 -13.15
CA ALA A 32 3.78 -10.32 -12.45
C ALA A 32 3.53 -9.43 -11.22
N LEU A 33 4.58 -9.13 -10.44
CA LEU A 33 4.47 -8.31 -9.25
C LEU A 33 4.16 -6.85 -9.59
N SER A 34 4.78 -6.28 -10.62
CA SER A 34 4.47 -4.92 -11.09
C SER A 34 3.01 -4.79 -11.46
N TYR A 35 2.50 -5.73 -12.27
CA TYR A 35 1.10 -5.74 -12.67
C TYR A 35 0.17 -5.86 -11.46
N HIS A 36 0.45 -6.81 -10.57
CA HIS A 36 -0.39 -7.05 -9.40
C HIS A 36 -0.45 -5.84 -8.46
N MET A 37 0.70 -5.25 -8.13
CA MET A 37 0.76 -4.07 -7.25
C MET A 37 0.06 -2.87 -7.88
N ARG A 38 0.34 -2.54 -9.14
CA ARG A 38 -0.24 -1.36 -9.81
C ARG A 38 -1.74 -1.49 -10.06
N SER A 39 -2.24 -2.71 -10.26
CA SER A 39 -3.65 -2.94 -10.59
C SER A 39 -4.53 -3.18 -9.38
N HIS A 40 -3.97 -3.68 -8.27
CA HIS A 40 -4.77 -4.14 -7.13
C HIS A 40 -4.46 -3.42 -5.82
N PHE A 41 -3.24 -2.90 -5.65
CA PHE A 41 -2.88 -2.14 -4.44
C PHE A 41 -3.02 -0.63 -4.63
N TRP A 42 -3.06 -0.13 -5.87
CA TRP A 42 -3.21 1.29 -6.12
C TRP A 42 -4.62 1.77 -5.78
N LEU A 43 -4.70 2.86 -5.02
CA LEU A 43 -5.94 3.52 -4.66
C LEU A 43 -5.81 5.03 -4.89
N ASP A 44 -6.71 5.55 -5.72
CA ASP A 44 -6.99 6.97 -5.90
C ASP A 44 -8.51 7.18 -5.82
N LEU A 45 -8.98 8.42 -5.92
CA LEU A 45 -10.41 8.72 -5.84
C LEU A 45 -11.24 7.97 -6.89
N LYS A 46 -10.69 7.73 -8.09
CA LYS A 46 -11.39 6.99 -9.14
C LYS A 46 -11.55 5.53 -8.73
N GLN A 47 -10.47 4.88 -8.32
CA GLN A 47 -10.50 3.48 -7.87
C GLN A 47 -11.36 3.31 -6.62
N LEU A 48 -11.33 4.26 -5.68
CA LEU A 48 -12.19 4.23 -4.50
C LEU A 48 -13.68 4.26 -4.89
N ASN A 49 -14.06 5.12 -5.85
CA ASN A 49 -15.43 5.18 -6.37
C ASN A 49 -15.83 3.88 -7.09
N ASP A 50 -14.90 3.25 -7.80
CA ASP A 50 -15.14 1.96 -8.47
C ASP A 50 -15.36 0.85 -7.44
N ILE A 51 -14.53 0.78 -6.38
CA ILE A 51 -14.68 -0.20 -5.28
C ILE A 51 -15.99 0.00 -4.53
N TYR A 52 -16.38 1.26 -4.26
CA TYR A 52 -17.66 1.57 -3.62
C TYR A 52 -18.87 1.07 -4.42
N ARG A 53 -18.72 0.89 -5.74
CA ARG A 53 -19.77 0.42 -6.66
C ARG A 53 -19.64 -1.06 -7.02
N PHE A 54 -18.74 -1.80 -6.37
CA PHE A 54 -18.57 -3.22 -6.65
C PHE A 54 -19.86 -3.99 -6.40
N LYS A 55 -20.10 -4.96 -7.29
CA LYS A 55 -21.04 -6.04 -7.02
C LYS A 55 -20.30 -7.14 -6.28
N THR A 56 -20.99 -7.75 -5.32
CA THR A 56 -20.49 -8.91 -4.59
C THR A 56 -20.83 -10.20 -5.35
N GLU A 57 -20.15 -11.29 -5.00
CA GLU A 57 -20.43 -12.64 -5.53
C GLU A 57 -20.20 -12.81 -7.05
N GLU A 58 -19.28 -12.03 -7.62
CA GLU A 58 -18.87 -12.18 -9.02
C GLU A 58 -18.01 -13.44 -9.22
N TYR A 59 -18.59 -14.50 -9.76
CA TYR A 59 -17.87 -15.74 -10.10
C TYR A 59 -17.55 -15.79 -11.60
N SER A 60 -16.48 -15.12 -12.03
CA SER A 60 -15.96 -15.24 -13.39
C SER A 60 -14.48 -14.82 -13.51
N HIS A 61 -13.78 -15.29 -14.54
CA HIS A 61 -12.43 -14.80 -14.87
C HIS A 61 -12.40 -13.32 -15.30
N THR A 62 -13.55 -12.79 -15.70
CA THR A 62 -13.77 -11.39 -16.10
C THR A 62 -14.33 -10.52 -14.97
N ALA A 63 -14.39 -11.05 -13.74
CA ALA A 63 -14.90 -10.32 -12.59
C ALA A 63 -14.07 -9.05 -12.32
N VAL A 64 -14.77 -7.95 -12.05
CA VAL A 64 -14.17 -6.67 -11.66
C VAL A 64 -13.75 -6.76 -10.20
N ASN A 65 -14.63 -7.32 -9.35
CA ASN A 65 -14.37 -7.53 -7.93
C ASN A 65 -13.61 -8.85 -7.68
N LYS A 66 -12.36 -8.94 -8.15
CA LYS A 66 -11.54 -10.16 -8.10
C LYS A 66 -11.29 -10.71 -6.68
N PHE A 67 -11.36 -9.84 -5.68
CA PHE A 67 -11.14 -10.23 -4.28
C PHE A 67 -12.45 -10.36 -3.49
N ASN A 68 -13.61 -10.20 -4.13
CA ASN A 68 -14.92 -10.21 -3.48
C ASN A 68 -14.97 -9.25 -2.26
N VAL A 69 -14.44 -8.04 -2.43
CA VAL A 69 -14.49 -6.97 -1.44
C VAL A 69 -15.94 -6.53 -1.27
N ILE A 70 -16.38 -6.40 -0.03
CA ILE A 70 -17.73 -5.93 0.31
C ILE A 70 -17.66 -4.40 0.39
N PRO A 71 -18.39 -3.63 -0.46
CA PRO A 71 -18.37 -2.17 -0.42
C PRO A 71 -18.71 -1.60 0.96
N ASP A 72 -19.66 -2.21 1.66
CA ASP A 72 -20.06 -1.82 3.03
C ASP A 72 -18.97 -2.02 4.09
N SER A 73 -17.85 -2.68 3.74
CA SER A 73 -16.68 -2.82 4.61
C SER A 73 -15.64 -1.70 4.43
N LEU A 74 -15.88 -0.75 3.53
CA LEU A 74 -15.04 0.43 3.39
C LEU A 74 -15.14 1.27 4.67
N PRO A 75 -14.01 1.67 5.27
CA PRO A 75 -14.05 2.44 6.49
C PRO A 75 -14.37 3.91 6.21
N ASP A 76 -15.29 4.52 6.97
CA ASP A 76 -15.81 5.87 6.70
C ASP A 76 -14.71 6.94 6.51
N TRP A 77 -13.62 6.85 7.28
CA TRP A 77 -12.50 7.80 7.21
C TRP A 77 -11.85 7.89 5.82
N ILE A 78 -11.95 6.85 4.98
CA ILE A 78 -11.28 6.82 3.68
C ILE A 78 -11.87 7.85 2.71
N PHE A 79 -13.17 8.12 2.81
CA PHE A 79 -13.87 9.05 1.94
C PHE A 79 -13.46 10.50 2.25
N ASP A 80 -13.26 10.81 3.54
CA ASP A 80 -12.79 12.13 3.98
C ASP A 80 -11.29 12.30 3.78
N PHE A 81 -10.51 11.21 3.86
CA PHE A 81 -9.05 11.20 3.70
C PHE A 81 -8.61 11.27 2.23
N MET A 82 -9.32 10.64 1.30
CA MET A 82 -8.92 10.60 -0.11
C MET A 82 -9.07 11.99 -0.77
N PRO A 83 -7.99 12.65 -1.24
CA PRO A 83 -8.08 13.94 -1.91
C PRO A 83 -8.61 13.80 -3.35
N HIS A 84 -8.99 14.92 -3.97
CA HIS A 84 -9.33 14.94 -5.40
C HIS A 84 -8.15 14.66 -6.33
N HIS A 85 -6.94 15.07 -5.91
CA HIS A 85 -5.68 14.83 -6.59
C HIS A 85 -4.75 14.11 -5.63
N GLY A 86 -4.36 12.89 -6.00
CA GLY A 86 -3.47 12.06 -5.19
C GLY A 86 -3.93 10.60 -5.14
N GLY A 87 -3.07 9.75 -4.57
CA GLY A 87 -3.32 8.34 -4.40
C GLY A 87 -2.14 7.62 -3.76
N TYR A 88 -2.33 6.38 -3.35
CA TYR A 88 -1.29 5.59 -2.70
C TYR A 88 -1.51 4.09 -2.88
N PHE A 89 -0.50 3.31 -2.50
CA PHE A 89 -0.62 1.87 -2.35
C PHE A 89 -1.18 1.52 -0.97
N ILE A 90 -2.32 0.83 -0.94
CA ILE A 90 -2.96 0.36 0.30
C ILE A 90 -2.11 -0.66 1.04
N GLY A 91 -2.35 -0.81 2.34
CA GLY A 91 -1.54 -1.65 3.21
C GLY A 91 -1.63 -3.14 2.88
N ASN A 92 -2.80 -3.63 2.47
CA ASN A 92 -2.98 -5.04 2.18
C ASN A 92 -4.16 -5.34 1.25
N VAL A 93 -4.05 -6.43 0.50
CA VAL A 93 -5.11 -7.01 -0.33
C VAL A 93 -5.14 -8.51 -0.11
N SER A 94 -6.31 -9.03 0.26
CA SER A 94 -6.55 -10.45 0.49
C SER A 94 -7.99 -10.83 0.10
N PRO A 95 -8.30 -12.12 -0.07
CA PRO A 95 -9.67 -12.54 -0.33
C PRO A 95 -10.64 -12.00 0.72
N ALA A 96 -11.69 -11.32 0.26
CA ALA A 96 -12.74 -10.65 1.03
C ALA A 96 -12.26 -9.55 2.00
N ARG A 97 -10.99 -9.10 1.92
CA ARG A 97 -10.45 -8.09 2.85
C ARG A 97 -9.36 -7.23 2.21
N MET A 98 -9.57 -5.92 2.28
CA MET A 98 -8.55 -4.91 1.96
C MET A 98 -8.25 -4.08 3.21
N ASP A 99 -6.96 -3.81 3.45
CA ASP A 99 -6.51 -2.89 4.49
C ASP A 99 -6.17 -1.57 3.82
N PHE A 100 -7.08 -0.60 3.94
CA PHE A 100 -6.96 0.71 3.31
C PHE A 100 -5.94 1.62 3.98
N ARG A 101 -5.35 1.25 5.12
CA ARG A 101 -4.41 2.13 5.80
C ARG A 101 -3.22 2.49 4.91
N TRP A 102 -2.82 3.75 4.97
CA TRP A 102 -1.60 4.23 4.33
C TRP A 102 -0.39 3.79 5.15
N PHE A 103 0.67 3.34 4.49
CA PHE A 103 1.94 2.98 5.12
C PHE A 103 3.08 3.75 4.43
N CYS A 104 3.80 4.57 5.21
CA CYS A 104 4.88 5.43 4.71
C CYS A 104 5.94 4.61 3.97
N LEU A 105 6.56 3.66 4.67
CA LEU A 105 7.67 2.86 4.15
C LEU A 105 7.32 2.13 2.84
N GLY A 106 6.11 1.59 2.75
CA GLY A 106 5.64 0.88 1.56
C GLY A 106 5.58 1.80 0.33
N ASN A 107 5.01 2.98 0.49
CA ASN A 107 4.86 3.98 -0.57
C ASN A 107 6.21 4.60 -0.97
N CYS A 108 7.08 4.93 0.00
CA CYS A 108 8.43 5.43 -0.27
C CYS A 108 9.25 4.41 -1.09
N ILE A 109 9.28 3.14 -0.66
CA ILE A 109 10.02 2.10 -1.41
C ILE A 109 9.39 1.86 -2.79
N ALA A 110 8.06 2.00 -2.93
CA ALA A 110 7.41 1.84 -4.23
C ALA A 110 7.93 2.90 -5.23
N ILE A 111 8.13 4.14 -4.79
CA ILE A 111 8.74 5.21 -5.59
C ILE A 111 10.21 4.87 -5.87
N LEU A 112 11.02 4.66 -4.82
CA LEU A 112 12.47 4.46 -4.93
C LEU A 112 12.87 3.25 -5.78
N SER A 113 12.04 2.21 -5.81
CA SER A 113 12.30 0.99 -6.59
C SER A 113 11.74 1.03 -8.02
N CYS A 114 11.14 2.15 -8.43
CA CYS A 114 10.39 2.29 -9.69
C CYS A 114 9.23 1.29 -9.83
N LEU A 115 8.65 0.84 -8.70
CA LEU A 115 7.43 0.05 -8.71
C LEU A 115 6.24 0.93 -9.08
N ALA A 116 6.13 2.10 -8.45
CA ALA A 116 5.18 3.13 -8.83
C ALA A 116 5.50 3.64 -10.25
N THR A 117 4.48 3.92 -11.05
CA THR A 117 4.68 4.70 -12.29
C THR A 117 5.05 6.15 -11.93
N PRO A 118 5.57 6.95 -12.89
CA PRO A 118 5.81 8.37 -12.65
C PRO A 118 4.56 9.11 -12.14
N GLU A 119 3.40 8.81 -12.72
CA GLU A 119 2.11 9.41 -12.36
C GLU A 119 1.68 8.99 -10.95
N GLN A 120 1.84 7.71 -10.60
CA GLN A 120 1.58 7.22 -9.25
C GLN A 120 2.53 7.84 -8.21
N SER A 121 3.79 8.06 -8.58
CA SER A 121 4.78 8.68 -7.70
C SER A 121 4.41 10.13 -7.41
N VAL A 122 4.02 10.89 -8.43
CA VAL A 122 3.52 12.27 -8.27
C VAL A 122 2.24 12.27 -7.42
N ALA A 123 1.29 11.37 -7.70
CA ALA A 123 0.06 11.28 -6.92
C ALA A 123 0.28 10.90 -5.44
N ILE A 124 1.32 10.13 -5.12
CA ILE A 124 1.72 9.89 -3.71
C ILE A 124 2.23 11.18 -3.07
N MET A 125 3.00 11.99 -3.79
CA MET A 125 3.48 13.28 -3.29
C MET A 125 2.33 14.27 -3.11
N ASP A 126 1.41 14.36 -4.08
CA ASP A 126 0.21 15.20 -3.99
C ASP A 126 -0.68 14.80 -2.79
N LEU A 127 -0.78 13.50 -2.49
CA LEU A 127 -1.45 13.00 -1.29
C LEU A 127 -0.76 13.49 -0.01
N ILE A 128 0.57 13.38 0.07
CA ILE A 128 1.35 13.81 1.24
C ILE A 128 1.22 15.32 1.46
N GLU A 129 1.25 16.11 0.38
CA GLU A 129 1.05 17.56 0.44
C GLU A 129 -0.36 17.93 0.87
N SER A 130 -1.39 17.27 0.33
CA SER A 130 -2.79 17.56 0.68
C SER A 130 -3.20 17.08 2.08
N ARG A 131 -2.55 16.03 2.59
CA ARG A 131 -2.78 15.43 3.92
C ARG A 131 -1.58 15.60 4.85
N TRP A 132 -0.95 16.76 4.76
CA TRP A 132 0.27 17.05 5.49
C TRP A 132 0.09 16.92 7.00
N GLU A 133 -0.99 17.48 7.56
CA GLU A 133 -1.27 17.41 8.99
C GLU A 133 -1.51 15.96 9.46
N GLU A 134 -2.22 15.17 8.67
CA GLU A 134 -2.53 13.77 8.99
C GLU A 134 -1.32 12.85 8.84
N LEU A 135 -0.42 13.07 7.89
CA LEU A 135 0.68 12.16 7.56
C LEU A 135 2.04 12.60 8.13
N ILE A 136 2.24 13.90 8.29
CA ILE A 136 3.46 14.53 8.79
C ILE A 136 3.20 15.19 10.16
N GLY A 137 2.26 16.13 10.22
CA GLY A 137 2.01 16.96 11.39
C GLY A 137 3.29 17.67 11.88
N ASP A 138 3.41 17.83 13.20
CA ASP A 138 4.58 18.48 13.81
C ASP A 138 5.84 17.59 13.84
N MET A 139 5.70 16.28 13.61
CA MET A 139 6.80 15.32 13.66
C MET A 139 6.78 14.36 12.47
N PRO A 140 7.65 14.56 11.46
CA PRO A 140 7.75 13.64 10.33
C PRO A 140 8.31 12.28 10.78
N VAL A 141 7.88 11.14 10.23
CA VAL A 141 6.68 10.88 9.41
C VAL A 141 5.85 9.80 10.12
N LYS A 142 4.52 9.82 10.00
CA LYS A 142 3.71 8.70 10.53
C LYS A 142 4.08 7.38 9.88
N VAL A 143 4.18 6.31 10.66
CA VAL A 143 4.43 4.96 10.11
C VAL A 143 3.26 4.47 9.28
N CYS A 144 2.05 4.71 9.77
CA CYS A 144 0.81 4.39 9.09
C CYS A 144 -0.30 5.38 9.47
N TYR A 145 -1.36 5.42 8.67
CA TYR A 145 -2.54 6.22 8.94
C TYR A 145 -3.83 5.51 8.47
N PRO A 146 -4.93 5.59 9.24
CA PRO A 146 -5.02 6.06 10.63
C PRO A 146 -4.56 5.00 11.64
N ALA A 147 -4.55 5.38 12.92
CA ALA A 147 -4.40 4.44 14.02
C ALA A 147 -5.67 3.58 14.21
N LEU A 148 -5.47 2.33 14.62
CA LEU A 148 -6.55 1.45 15.07
C LEU A 148 -7.04 1.90 16.44
N GLU A 149 -8.36 1.90 16.62
CA GLU A 149 -9.01 2.36 17.84
C GLU A 149 -9.96 1.30 18.41
N THR A 150 -10.29 1.46 19.70
CA THR A 150 -11.33 0.70 20.41
C THR A 150 -11.35 -0.81 20.10
N HIS A 151 -12.37 -1.29 19.37
CA HIS A 151 -12.56 -2.70 19.04
C HIS A 151 -11.51 -3.21 18.04
N GLU A 152 -11.17 -2.41 17.03
CA GLU A 152 -10.15 -2.79 16.04
C GLU A 152 -8.79 -2.96 16.71
N TRP A 153 -8.43 -2.05 17.61
CA TRP A 153 -7.20 -2.18 18.39
C TRP A 153 -7.19 -3.47 19.21
N ARG A 154 -8.27 -3.77 19.95
CA ARG A 154 -8.35 -5.00 20.76
C ARG A 154 -8.19 -6.25 19.91
N ILE A 155 -8.89 -6.33 18.78
CA ILE A 155 -8.91 -7.51 17.92
C ILE A 155 -7.60 -7.66 17.15
N ILE A 156 -7.13 -6.60 16.48
CA ILE A 156 -5.99 -6.69 15.56
C ILE A 156 -4.66 -6.75 16.31
N THR A 157 -4.52 -6.00 17.41
CA THR A 157 -3.27 -5.97 18.19
C THR A 157 -3.23 -7.01 19.31
N GLY A 158 -4.37 -7.63 19.66
CA GLY A 158 -4.46 -8.49 20.83
C GLY A 158 -4.35 -7.72 22.15
N CYS A 159 -4.90 -6.49 22.19
CA CYS A 159 -4.78 -5.56 23.31
C CYS A 159 -3.33 -5.19 23.67
N ASP A 160 -2.44 -5.04 22.68
CA ASP A 160 -1.02 -4.76 22.91
C ASP A 160 -0.81 -3.35 23.49
N PRO A 161 -0.36 -3.22 24.76
CA PRO A 161 -0.21 -1.94 25.44
C PRO A 161 0.89 -1.05 24.83
N LYS A 162 1.79 -1.59 24.00
CA LYS A 162 2.82 -0.79 23.31
C LYS A 162 2.25 -0.05 22.10
N ASN A 163 1.23 -0.61 21.46
CA ASN A 163 0.64 -0.13 20.22
C ASN A 163 -0.72 0.55 20.47
N THR A 164 -0.82 1.35 21.53
CA THR A 164 -2.01 2.18 21.81
C THR A 164 -2.26 3.20 20.70
N ARG A 165 -3.40 3.90 20.76
CA ARG A 165 -3.81 4.90 19.76
C ARG A 165 -2.69 5.93 19.52
N TRP A 166 -2.29 6.09 18.25
CA TRP A 166 -1.22 7.01 17.79
C TRP A 166 0.16 6.74 18.42
N SER A 167 0.42 5.50 18.84
CA SER A 167 1.68 5.11 19.50
C SER A 167 2.42 4.03 18.71
N TYR A 168 3.75 4.11 18.75
CA TYR A 168 4.67 3.11 18.20
C TYR A 168 4.30 2.70 16.76
N HIS A 169 3.91 1.44 16.49
CA HIS A 169 3.52 1.02 15.14
C HIS A 169 2.09 1.42 14.75
N ASN A 170 1.25 1.83 15.71
CA ASN A 170 -0.16 2.15 15.50
C ASN A 170 -0.35 3.66 15.30
N GLY A 171 0.20 4.18 14.20
CA GLY A 171 0.07 5.59 13.80
C GLY A 171 1.05 6.56 14.48
N GLY A 172 2.10 6.05 15.14
CA GLY A 172 3.16 6.89 15.69
C GLY A 172 4.04 7.53 14.61
N SER A 173 4.64 8.68 14.94
CA SER A 173 5.62 9.38 14.08
C SER A 173 7.03 8.86 14.34
N TRP A 174 7.73 8.46 13.27
CA TRP A 174 9.06 7.85 13.34
C TRP A 174 10.07 8.70 12.54
N PRO A 175 10.95 9.46 13.22
CA PRO A 175 11.93 10.32 12.55
C PRO A 175 12.90 9.58 11.62
N VAL A 176 13.19 8.31 11.87
CA VAL A 176 14.05 7.49 10.99
C VAL A 176 13.47 7.34 9.58
N SER A 177 12.14 7.46 9.42
CA SER A 177 11.49 7.37 8.12
C SER A 177 11.67 8.63 7.28
N SER A 178 12.03 9.79 7.87
CA SER A 178 12.25 11.02 7.10
C SER A 178 13.58 11.04 6.35
N THR A 179 14.48 10.09 6.63
CA THR A 179 15.78 9.95 5.93
C THR A 179 15.75 8.98 4.76
N MET A 180 14.60 8.35 4.49
CA MET A 180 14.41 7.43 3.36
C MET A 180 13.96 8.18 2.11
#